data_AF-A0A432XBP0-F1
#
_entry.id   AF-A0A432XBP0-F1
#
_cell.length_a   1.000
_cell.length_b   1.000
_cell.length_c   1.000
_cell.angle_alpha   90.00
_cell.angle_beta   90.00
_cell.angle_gamma   90.00
#
_symmetry.space_group_name_H-M   'P 1'
#
loop_
_entity.id
_entity.type
_entity.pdbx_description
1 polymer ?
#
loop_
_entity_poly.entity_id
_entity_poly.type
_entity_poly.pdbx_seq_one_letter_code
_entity_poly.pdbx_strand_id
1 'polypeptide(L)'
;MNKSDTPLFNTSQQRALAALGLPLWQKRTNDASQATAESCYRLGHWLIIVSQPLAVSKPQWLSDLALVLDTPLASLAEISSRQKADWPSQQQLHVHIDSTGMIEAQCKRDLWQRILGH
;
A
#
# COMPACT_ATOMS: atom_id res chain seq x y z
N MET A 1 -24.65 3.68 19.13
CA MET A 1 -24.04 4.89 19.74
C MET A 1 -23.20 5.57 18.66
N ASN A 2 -23.75 6.55 17.96
CA ASN A 2 -23.16 7.17 16.78
C ASN A 2 -22.10 8.19 17.22
N LYS A 3 -20.83 8.00 16.83
CA LYS A 3 -19.76 8.98 17.06
C LYS A 3 -19.95 10.14 16.08
N SER A 4 -20.32 11.30 16.58
CA SER A 4 -20.51 12.52 15.80
C SER A 4 -19.23 12.90 15.05
N ASP A 5 -19.33 13.05 13.73
CA ASP A 5 -18.34 13.65 12.82
C ASP A 5 -18.09 15.11 13.20
N THR A 6 -17.36 15.32 14.30
CA THR A 6 -16.99 16.66 14.73
C THR A 6 -15.77 17.07 13.89
N PRO A 7 -15.87 18.14 13.07
CA PRO A 7 -14.75 18.57 12.24
C PRO A 7 -13.55 18.92 13.13
N LEU A 8 -12.37 18.41 12.77
CA LEU A 8 -11.12 18.56 13.53
C LEU A 8 -10.75 20.04 13.77
N PHE A 9 -11.15 20.91 12.85
CA PHE A 9 -10.92 22.36 12.92
C PHE A 9 -12.23 23.12 12.75
N ASN A 10 -12.42 24.15 13.56
CA ASN A 10 -13.52 25.09 13.40
C ASN A 10 -13.22 26.10 12.26
N THR A 11 -14.24 26.85 11.84
CA THR A 11 -14.15 27.81 10.71
C THR A 11 -13.07 28.88 10.91
N SER A 12 -12.84 29.32 12.14
CA SER A 12 -11.81 30.33 12.45
C SER A 12 -10.41 29.75 12.27
N GLN A 13 -10.18 28.52 12.73
CA GLN A 13 -8.91 27.81 12.58
C GLN A 13 -8.59 27.49 11.12
N GLN A 14 -9.59 27.08 10.32
CA GLN A 14 -9.40 26.84 8.89
C GLN A 14 -8.98 28.11 8.13
N ARG A 15 -9.59 29.26 8.45
CA ARG A 15 -9.22 30.56 7.86
C ARG A 15 -7.81 30.99 8.28
N ALA A 16 -7.42 30.77 9.53
CA ALA A 16 -6.07 31.06 10.00
C ALA A 16 -5.01 30.20 9.29
N LEU A 17 -5.28 28.90 9.11
CA LEU A 17 -4.39 27.99 8.36
C LEU A 17 -4.27 28.41 6.89
N ALA A 18 -5.37 28.81 6.26
CA ALA A 18 -5.37 29.33 4.89
C ALA A 18 -4.56 30.64 4.77
N ALA A 19 -4.69 31.55 5.74
CA ALA A 19 -3.92 32.79 5.78
C ALA A 19 -2.42 32.57 5.97
N LEU A 20 -2.03 31.46 6.61
CA LEU A 20 -0.64 31.02 6.78
C LEU A 20 -0.11 30.23 5.58
N GLY A 21 -0.92 30.02 4.52
CA GLY A 21 -0.54 29.24 3.35
C GLY A 21 -0.35 27.74 3.64
N LEU A 22 -0.87 27.24 4.77
CA LEU A 22 -0.73 25.85 5.16
C LEU A 22 -1.84 25.01 4.52
N PRO A 23 -1.52 23.93 3.78
CA PRO A 23 -2.53 23.05 3.22
C PRO A 23 -3.28 22.35 4.36
N LEU A 24 -4.61 22.39 4.31
CA LEU A 24 -5.47 21.68 5.24
C LEU A 24 -5.40 20.18 4.95
N TRP A 25 -4.81 19.42 5.87
CA TRP A 25 -4.77 17.96 5.78
C TRP A 25 -6.18 17.42 6.00
N GLN A 26 -6.83 17.02 4.90
CA GLN A 26 -8.12 16.37 4.96
C GLN A 26 -7.94 14.87 5.15
N LYS A 27 -8.71 14.29 6.08
CA LYS A 27 -8.81 12.85 6.21
C LYS A 27 -9.32 12.32 4.88
N ARG A 28 -8.59 11.42 4.23
CA ARG A 28 -9.08 10.73 3.03
C ARG A 28 -10.41 10.09 3.39
N THR A 29 -11.50 10.59 2.80
CA THR A 29 -12.76 9.86 2.77
C THR A 29 -12.48 8.57 2.03
N ASN A 30 -12.64 7.45 2.73
CA ASN A 30 -12.59 6.14 2.13
C ASN A 30 -13.91 6.00 1.35
N ASP A 31 -13.98 6.68 0.19
CA ASP A 31 -15.12 6.55 -0.70
C ASP A 31 -15.17 5.11 -1.16
N ALA A 32 -16.17 4.38 -0.65
CA ALA A 32 -16.49 2.99 -0.97
C ALA A 32 -16.97 2.80 -2.43
N SER A 33 -16.59 3.70 -3.33
CA SER A 33 -16.90 3.69 -4.77
C SER A 33 -15.65 3.61 -5.64
N GLN A 34 -14.46 3.52 -5.05
CA GLN A 34 -13.25 3.21 -5.81
C GLN A 34 -13.22 1.71 -6.12
N ALA A 35 -13.46 1.38 -7.39
CA ALA A 35 -13.18 0.08 -7.97
C ALA A 35 -11.87 -0.47 -7.38
N THR A 36 -11.94 -1.67 -6.79
CA THR A 36 -10.83 -2.53 -6.32
C THR A 36 -9.44 -1.96 -6.63
N ALA A 37 -9.03 -0.93 -5.87
CA ALA A 37 -7.84 -0.17 -6.19
C ALA A 37 -6.64 -0.95 -5.68
N GLU A 38 -6.08 -1.80 -6.54
CA GLU A 38 -4.85 -2.53 -6.24
C GLU A 38 -3.75 -1.53 -5.87
N SER A 39 -3.17 -1.71 -4.69
CA SER A 39 -2.02 -0.92 -4.25
C SER A 39 -0.75 -1.58 -4.79
N CYS A 40 0.10 -0.78 -5.40
CA CYS A 40 1.30 -1.22 -6.11
C CYS A 40 2.54 -0.71 -5.39
N TYR A 41 3.48 -1.60 -5.06
CA TYR A 41 4.71 -1.27 -4.36
C TYR A 41 5.91 -1.78 -5.11
N ARG A 42 6.86 -0.90 -5.39
CA ARG A 42 8.17 -1.27 -5.92
C ARG A 42 9.07 -1.74 -4.80
N LEU A 43 9.70 -2.89 -4.98
CA LEU A 43 10.80 -3.39 -4.16
C LEU A 43 11.95 -3.80 -5.07
N GLY A 44 12.92 -2.90 -5.24
CA GLY A 44 14.01 -3.11 -6.20
C GLY A 44 13.46 -3.26 -7.62
N HIS A 45 13.69 -4.44 -8.21
CA HIS A 45 13.25 -4.82 -9.56
C HIS A 45 11.96 -5.65 -9.54
N TRP A 46 11.27 -5.74 -8.40
CA TRP A 46 10.01 -6.47 -8.22
C TRP A 46 8.84 -5.53 -7.89
N LEU A 47 7.68 -5.82 -8.48
CA LEU A 47 6.45 -5.07 -8.28
C LEU A 47 5.49 -5.93 -7.48
N ILE A 48 5.20 -5.49 -6.26
CA ILE A 48 4.28 -6.14 -5.35
C ILE A 48 2.92 -5.49 -5.53
N ILE A 49 1.93 -6.30 -5.89
CA ILE A 49 0.55 -5.88 -6.14
C ILE A 49 -0.30 -6.51 -5.05
N VAL A 50 -0.99 -5.68 -4.28
CA VAL A 50 -1.85 -6.13 -3.17
C VAL A 50 -3.24 -5.53 -3.32
N SER A 51 -4.25 -6.30 -2.91
CA SER A 51 -5.65 -5.86 -2.99
C SER A 51 -6.00 -4.76 -1.97
N GLN A 52 -5.18 -4.61 -0.92
CA GLN A 52 -5.35 -3.60 0.12
C GLN A 52 -4.02 -2.91 0.41
N PRO A 53 -4.01 -1.62 0.80
CA PRO A 53 -2.79 -0.91 1.14
C PRO A 53 -2.04 -1.60 2.29
N LEU A 54 -0.71 -1.64 2.19
CA LEU A 54 0.13 -2.17 3.27
C LEU A 54 0.03 -1.27 4.51
N ALA A 55 -0.07 -1.90 5.68
CA ALA A 55 -0.03 -1.18 6.94
C ALA A 55 1.33 -0.49 7.16
N VAL A 56 1.32 0.62 7.90
CA VAL A 56 2.55 1.36 8.28
C VAL A 56 3.50 0.46 9.08
N SER A 57 2.94 -0.41 9.91
CA SER A 57 3.68 -1.53 10.52
C SER A 57 4.02 -2.55 9.43
N LYS A 58 5.27 -2.52 8.96
CA LYS A 58 5.75 -3.44 7.93
C LYS A 58 5.59 -4.88 8.43
N PRO A 59 4.74 -5.71 7.79
CA PRO A 59 4.51 -7.07 8.26
C PRO A 59 5.77 -7.92 8.05
N GLN A 60 5.97 -8.93 8.91
CA GLN A 60 7.18 -9.74 8.90
C GLN A 60 7.41 -10.43 7.55
N TRP A 61 6.35 -10.93 6.90
CA TRP A 61 6.44 -11.58 5.60
C TRP A 61 7.06 -10.68 4.52
N LEU A 62 6.89 -9.36 4.62
CA LEU A 62 7.44 -8.40 3.66
C LEU A 62 8.94 -8.24 3.86
N SER A 63 9.42 -8.39 5.10
CA SER A 63 10.85 -8.44 5.41
C SER A 63 11.47 -9.74 4.88
N ASP A 64 10.77 -10.86 5.03
CA ASP A 64 11.22 -12.15 4.48
C ASP A 64 11.29 -12.07 2.94
N LEU A 65 10.30 -11.47 2.30
CA LEU A 65 10.28 -11.27 0.86
C LEU A 65 11.42 -10.36 0.40
N ALA A 66 11.68 -9.26 1.12
CA ALA A 66 12.82 -8.39 0.84
C ALA A 66 14.17 -9.12 0.95
N LEU A 67 14.32 -10.00 1.94
CA LEU A 67 15.51 -10.83 2.12
C LEU A 67 15.70 -11.81 0.95
N VAL A 68 14.62 -12.45 0.51
CA VAL A 68 14.64 -13.41 -0.60
C VAL A 68 14.98 -12.73 -1.92
N LEU A 69 14.50 -11.51 -2.13
CA LEU A 69 14.79 -10.72 -3.31
C LEU A 69 16.12 -9.95 -3.22
N ASP A 70 16.92 -10.20 -2.18
CA ASP A 70 18.19 -9.52 -1.89
C ASP A 70 18.09 -7.98 -1.99
N THR A 71 16.94 -7.44 -1.54
CA THR A 71 16.60 -6.03 -1.70
C THR A 71 16.27 -5.43 -0.35
N PRO A 72 16.86 -4.27 0.03
CA PRO A 72 16.56 -3.67 1.31
C PRO A 72 15.11 -3.19 1.37
N LEU A 73 14.40 -3.52 2.45
CA LEU A 73 13.02 -3.10 2.70
C LEU A 73 12.85 -1.56 2.79
N ALA A 74 13.95 -0.83 2.98
CA ALA A 74 13.96 0.63 2.91
C ALA A 74 13.73 1.17 1.48
N SER A 75 13.98 0.35 0.45
CA SER A 75 13.74 0.71 -0.95
C SER A 75 12.28 0.53 -1.38
N LEU A 76 11.43 0.02 -0.49
CA LEU A 76 10.00 -0.15 -0.73
C LEU A 76 9.35 1.22 -0.96
N ALA A 77 8.80 1.41 -2.15
CA ALA A 77 8.11 2.64 -2.53
C ALA A 77 6.74 2.31 -3.11
N GLU A 78 5.70 3.01 -2.66
CA GLU A 78 4.39 2.95 -3.31
C GLU A 78 4.49 3.62 -4.68
N ILE A 79 3.96 2.95 -5.71
CA ILE A 79 3.93 3.46 -7.08
C ILE A 79 2.49 3.56 -7.57
N SER A 80 2.26 4.48 -8.50
CA SER A 80 0.93 4.64 -9.09
C SER A 80 0.59 3.45 -10.00
N SER A 81 -0.68 3.08 -10.08
CA SER A 81 -1.15 2.01 -10.97
C SER A 81 -0.87 2.28 -12.46
N ARG A 82 -0.56 3.53 -12.84
CA ARG A 82 -0.10 3.88 -14.20
C ARG A 82 1.27 3.29 -14.52
N GLN A 83 2.17 3.24 -13.54
CA GLN A 83 3.53 2.70 -13.68
C GLN A 83 3.55 1.17 -13.71
N LYS A 84 2.44 0.51 -13.35
CA LYS A 84 2.29 -0.96 -13.46
C LYS A 84 2.46 -1.44 -14.91
N ALA A 85 2.04 -0.66 -15.89
CA ALA A 85 2.11 -1.04 -17.30
C ALA A 85 3.56 -1.15 -17.82
N ASP A 86 4.50 -0.45 -17.20
CA ASP A 86 5.91 -0.43 -17.61
C ASP A 86 6.69 -1.65 -17.09
N TRP A 87 6.06 -2.50 -16.30
CA TRP A 87 6.71 -3.59 -15.58
C TRP A 87 6.52 -4.95 -16.27
N PRO A 88 7.60 -5.75 -16.45
CA PRO A 88 7.49 -7.09 -17.02
C PRO A 88 6.60 -7.99 -16.15
N SER A 89 5.69 -8.76 -16.77
CA SER A 89 4.78 -9.66 -16.04
C SER A 89 5.50 -10.69 -15.15
N GLN A 90 6.74 -11.04 -15.49
CA GLN A 90 7.59 -11.96 -14.73
C GLN A 90 8.06 -11.36 -13.40
N GLN A 91 8.14 -10.03 -13.31
CA GLN A 91 8.57 -9.28 -12.13
C GLN A 91 7.38 -8.75 -11.30
N GLN A 92 6.17 -9.22 -11.59
CA GLN A 92 4.95 -8.85 -10.88
C GLN A 92 4.53 -9.96 -9.90
N LEU A 93 4.53 -9.61 -8.62
CA LEU A 93 4.12 -10.47 -7.51
C LEU A 93 2.75 -10.03 -7.02
N HIS A 94 1.74 -10.83 -7.35
CA HIS A 94 0.39 -10.65 -6.81
C HIS A 94 0.31 -11.31 -5.45
N VAL A 95 0.21 -10.48 -4.41
CA VAL A 95 0.15 -10.93 -3.02
C VAL A 95 -1.27 -10.74 -2.52
N HIS A 96 -1.90 -11.85 -2.15
CA HIS A 96 -3.19 -11.81 -1.49
C HIS A 96 -3.00 -11.74 0.02
N ILE A 97 -3.55 -10.70 0.64
CA ILE A 97 -3.46 -10.45 2.07
C ILE A 97 -4.87 -10.63 2.64
N ASP A 98 -4.98 -11.42 3.71
CA ASP A 98 -6.23 -11.60 4.44
C ASP A 98 -6.61 -10.35 5.26
N SER A 99 -7.78 -10.39 5.89
CA SER A 99 -8.26 -9.30 6.75
C SER A 99 -7.39 -9.05 7.99
N THR A 100 -6.46 -9.95 8.31
CA THR A 100 -5.51 -9.83 9.43
C THR A 100 -4.17 -9.25 9.00
N GLY A 101 -3.96 -8.97 7.72
CA GLY A 101 -2.68 -8.47 7.19
C GLY A 101 -1.67 -9.57 6.88
N MET A 102 -2.09 -10.84 6.89
CA MET A 102 -1.23 -12.01 6.70
C MET A 102 -1.44 -12.63 5.30
N ILE A 103 -0.39 -13.30 4.81
CA ILE A 103 -0.46 -14.06 3.56
C ILE A 103 -0.81 -15.51 3.89
N GLU A 104 -1.82 -16.04 3.19
CA GLU A 104 -2.21 -17.45 3.27
C GLU A 104 -1.06 -18.38 2.84
N ALA A 105 -0.95 -19.55 3.46
CA ALA A 105 0.11 -20.52 3.17
C ALA A 105 0.15 -20.96 1.69
N GLN A 106 -1.00 -21.04 1.02
CA GLN A 106 -1.05 -21.35 -0.42
C GLN A 106 -0.42 -20.23 -1.25
N CYS A 107 -0.82 -18.98 -0.98
CA CYS A 107 -0.29 -17.81 -1.67
C CYS A 107 1.24 -17.69 -1.47
N LYS A 108 1.77 -17.98 -0.26
CA LYS A 108 3.22 -18.02 -0.03
C LYS A 108 3.95 -19.04 -0.92
N ARG A 109 3.38 -20.24 -1.08
CA ARG A 109 3.97 -21.27 -1.96
C ARG A 109 3.99 -20.84 -3.41
N ASP A 110 2.89 -20.27 -3.88
CA ASP A 110 2.78 -19.81 -5.27
C ASP A 110 3.76 -18.66 -5.57
N LEU A 111 3.92 -17.73 -4.61
CA LEU A 111 4.93 -16.68 -4.68
C LEU A 111 6.35 -17.25 -4.72
N TRP A 112 6.66 -18.23 -3.86
CA TRP A 112 7.97 -18.87 -3.83
C TRP A 112 8.32 -19.56 -5.15
N GLN A 113 7.36 -20.27 -5.75
CA GLN A 113 7.54 -20.91 -7.06
C GLN A 113 7.80 -19.89 -8.17
N ARG A 114 7.12 -18.73 -8.13
CA ARG A 114 7.37 -17.66 -9.11
C ARG A 114 8.76 -17.03 -8.97
N ILE A 115 9.23 -16.85 -7.74
CA ILE A 115 10.56 -16.27 -7.48
C ILE A 115 11.66 -17.26 -7.91
N LEU A 116 11.50 -18.55 -7.63
CA LEU A 116 12.47 -19.59 -8.04
C LEU A 116 12.44 -19.91 -9.53
N GLY A 117 11.30 -19.68 -10.19
CA GLY A 117 11.15 -19.89 -11.64
C GLY A 117 11.76 -18.79 -12.50
N HIS A 118 12.31 -17.74 -11.88
CA HIS A 118 12.99 -16.61 -12.51
C HIS A 118 14.49 -16.67 -12.22
#